data_AF-A0A7J7IEB7-F1
#
_entry.id   AF-A0A7J7IEB7-F1
#
_cell.length_a   1.000
_cell.length_b   1.000
_cell.length_c   1.000
_cell.angle_alpha   90.00
_cell.angle_beta   90.00
_cell.angle_gamma   90.00
#
_symmetry.space_group_name_H-M   'P 1'
#
loop_
_entity.id
_entity.type
_entity.pdbx_description
1 polymer ?
#
loop_
_entity_poly.entity_id
_entity_poly.type
_entity_poly.pdbx_seq_one_letter_code
_entity_poly.pdbx_strand_id
1 'polypeptide(L)'
;MLFVLGESRDWFRLKRPDEVFTFCEIGSFDGLVNAAAAGDIDIFLWESCFTRESAPVRQGLVQVLDEYAPPWPGFVLVCQDNSHVKSLLSSLKEALEPLQRKFCTHDGLNILQQKYNFSLESAKLWISRLAFAKPNEMLSADQWRRVSNVLDLAGASSRA
;
A
#
# COMPACT_ATOMS: atom_id res chain seq x y z
N MET A 1 4.14 -8.18 1.66
CA MET A 1 4.51 -7.40 0.45
C MET A 1 5.92 -7.70 -0.06
N LEU A 2 6.94 -7.82 0.80
CA LEU A 2 8.32 -8.06 0.34
C LEU A 2 8.49 -9.40 -0.40
N PHE A 3 7.81 -10.45 0.05
CA PHE A 3 7.69 -11.70 -0.70
C PHE A 3 7.22 -11.47 -2.15
N VAL A 4 6.21 -10.63 -2.34
CA VAL A 4 5.63 -10.37 -3.66
C VAL A 4 6.59 -9.61 -4.56
N LEU A 5 7.29 -8.64 -3.99
CA LEU A 5 8.37 -7.95 -4.70
C LEU A 5 9.41 -8.96 -5.17
N GLY A 6 9.85 -9.87 -4.29
CA GLY A 6 10.81 -10.92 -4.64
C GLY A 6 10.34 -11.85 -5.75
N GLU A 7 9.08 -12.31 -5.69
CA GLU A 7 8.48 -13.12 -6.75
C GLU A 7 8.42 -12.35 -8.07
N SER A 8 7.99 -11.08 -8.06
CA SER A 8 7.89 -10.24 -9.27
C SER A 8 9.25 -9.90 -9.91
N ARG A 9 10.34 -10.07 -9.16
CA ARG A 9 11.73 -9.86 -9.60
C ARG A 9 12.48 -11.18 -9.81
N ASP A 10 11.77 -12.32 -9.82
CA ASP A 10 12.31 -13.68 -9.97
C ASP A 10 13.39 -14.07 -8.93
N TRP A 11 13.40 -13.45 -7.74
CA TRP A 11 14.42 -13.69 -6.72
C TRP A 11 14.38 -15.12 -6.14
N PHE A 12 13.22 -15.78 -6.23
CA PHE A 12 13.01 -17.15 -5.71
C PHE A 12 13.15 -18.23 -6.78
N ARG A 13 13.54 -17.88 -8.02
CA ARG A 13 13.60 -18.85 -9.12
C ARG A 13 14.58 -20.00 -8.88
N LEU A 14 15.66 -19.74 -8.16
CA LEU A 14 16.76 -20.69 -7.91
C LEU A 14 16.96 -21.03 -6.43
N LYS A 15 16.23 -20.37 -5.53
CA LYS A 15 16.38 -20.49 -4.07
C LYS A 15 15.01 -20.40 -3.43
N ARG A 16 14.81 -21.15 -2.35
CA ARG A 16 13.55 -21.01 -1.60
C ARG A 16 13.48 -19.63 -0.92
N PRO A 17 12.30 -19.05 -0.71
CA PRO A 17 12.16 -17.72 -0.11
C PRO A 17 12.87 -17.56 1.24
N ASP A 18 12.86 -18.59 2.08
CA ASP A 18 13.54 -18.66 3.38
C ASP A 18 15.07 -18.71 3.27
N GLU A 19 15.62 -19.01 2.10
CA GLU A 19 17.06 -18.94 1.81
C GLU A 19 17.50 -17.57 1.26
N VAL A 20 16.53 -16.71 0.92
CA VAL A 20 16.77 -15.37 0.37
C VAL A 20 16.46 -14.29 1.40
N PHE A 21 15.37 -14.44 2.17
CA PHE A 21 14.96 -13.48 3.20
C PHE A 21 14.69 -14.16 4.53
N THR A 22 15.16 -13.50 5.59
CA THR A 22 14.65 -13.70 6.95
C THR A 22 13.62 -12.62 7.22
N PHE A 23 12.38 -13.02 7.52
CA PHE A 23 11.31 -12.08 7.86
C PHE A 23 11.22 -11.92 9.38
N CYS A 24 11.14 -10.67 9.84
CA CYS A 24 10.82 -10.34 11.22
C CYS A 24 9.62 -9.39 11.26
N GLU A 25 8.73 -9.59 12.23
CA GLU A 25 7.61 -8.69 12.45
C GLU A 25 8.03 -7.53 13.35
N ILE A 26 7.86 -6.31 12.84
CA ILE A 26 8.10 -5.08 13.59
C ILE A 26 6.84 -4.23 13.47
N GLY A 27 6.15 -4.03 14.57
CA GLY A 27 4.77 -3.56 14.59
C GLY A 27 4.53 -2.08 14.28
N SER A 28 5.58 -1.29 13.98
CA SER A 28 5.44 0.14 13.71
C SER A 28 6.54 0.68 12.80
N PHE A 29 6.27 1.81 12.15
CA PHE A 29 7.26 2.52 11.33
C PHE A 29 8.49 2.96 12.15
N ASP A 30 8.27 3.51 13.35
CA ASP A 30 9.38 3.89 14.24
C ASP A 30 10.22 2.68 14.65
N GLY A 31 9.56 1.53 14.89
CA GLY A 31 10.25 0.27 15.14
C GLY A 31 11.11 -0.15 13.96
N LEU A 32 10.59 -0.05 12.73
CA LEU A 32 11.31 -0.40 11.51
C LEU A 32 12.54 0.50 11.32
N VAL A 33 12.40 1.80 11.56
CA VAL A 33 13.51 2.76 11.50
C VAL A 33 14.58 2.43 12.54
N ASN A 34 14.18 2.15 13.78
CA ASN A 34 15.13 1.83 14.86
C ASN A 34 15.87 0.52 14.58
N ALA A 35 15.16 -0.51 14.13
CA ALA A 35 15.77 -1.79 13.75
C ALA A 35 16.75 -1.65 12.59
N ALA A 36 16.40 -0.85 11.57
CA ALA A 36 17.30 -0.58 10.45
C ALA A 36 18.55 0.19 10.90
N ALA A 37 18.39 1.21 11.76
CA ALA A 37 19.50 1.98 12.30
C ALA A 37 20.41 1.16 13.23
N ALA A 38 19.86 0.17 13.93
CA ALA A 38 20.59 -0.76 14.78
C ALA A 38 21.30 -1.88 14.00
N GLY A 39 20.93 -2.08 12.73
CA GLY A 39 21.44 -3.19 11.91
C GLY A 39 20.72 -4.53 12.13
N ASP A 40 19.55 -4.51 12.78
CA ASP A 40 18.72 -5.70 13.02
C ASP A 40 17.98 -6.15 11.74
N ILE A 41 17.74 -5.21 10.82
CA ILE A 41 17.13 -5.47 9.51
C ILE A 41 17.88 -4.73 8.41
N ASP A 42 17.98 -5.35 7.23
CA ASP A 42 18.62 -4.74 6.07
C ASP A 42 17.68 -3.81 5.30
N ILE A 43 16.42 -4.22 5.14
CA ILE A 43 15.41 -3.53 4.33
C ILE A 43 14.00 -3.73 4.91
N PHE A 44 13.13 -2.76 4.64
CA PHE A 44 11.69 -2.89 4.88
C PHE A 44 10.88 -2.16 3.79
N LEU A 45 9.58 -2.45 3.71
CA LEU A 45 8.66 -1.78 2.80
C LEU A 45 7.73 -0.86 3.57
N TRP A 46 7.54 0.36 3.05
CA TRP A 46 6.59 1.33 3.55
C TRP A 46 6.05 2.20 2.41
N GLU A 47 5.03 3.01 2.67
CA GLU A 47 4.49 3.93 1.67
C GLU A 47 5.52 5.02 1.33
N SER A 48 5.87 5.14 0.04
CA SER A 48 7.02 5.93 -0.41
C SER A 48 6.90 7.43 -0.15
N CYS A 49 5.74 8.04 -0.37
CA CYS A 49 5.54 9.48 -0.23
C CYS A 49 5.59 9.89 1.25
N PHE A 50 4.98 9.11 2.13
CA PHE A 50 5.06 9.31 3.58
C PHE A 50 6.50 9.10 4.09
N THR A 51 7.21 8.09 3.58
CA THR A 51 8.61 7.85 3.98
C THR A 51 9.53 8.98 3.52
N ARG A 52 9.40 9.47 2.29
CA ARG A 52 10.23 10.59 1.77
C ARG A 52 10.09 11.86 2.60
N GLU A 53 8.89 12.12 3.12
CA GLU A 53 8.60 13.26 3.99
C GLU A 53 8.86 12.98 5.48
N SER A 54 9.37 11.80 5.82
CA SER A 54 9.63 11.43 7.21
C SER A 54 10.95 12.04 7.73
N ALA A 55 10.99 12.34 9.02
CA ALA A 55 12.21 12.81 9.67
C ALA A 55 13.41 11.83 9.56
N PRO A 56 13.20 10.50 9.69
CA PRO A 56 14.28 9.53 9.52
C PRO A 56 15.01 9.60 8.17
N VAL A 57 14.31 9.85 7.07
CA VAL A 57 14.94 10.03 5.75
C VAL A 57 15.76 11.32 5.71
N ARG A 58 15.20 12.44 6.20
CA ARG A 58 15.92 13.72 6.23
C ARG A 58 17.17 13.70 7.11
N GLN A 59 17.16 12.88 8.16
CA GLN A 59 18.28 12.69 9.09
C GLN A 59 19.29 11.65 8.59
N GLY A 60 19.01 10.97 7.47
CA GLY A 60 19.88 9.93 6.93
C GLY A 60 19.87 8.62 7.72
N LEU A 61 18.88 8.39 8.59
CA LEU A 61 18.74 7.13 9.34
C LEU A 61 18.27 5.98 8.45
N VAL A 62 17.49 6.31 7.42
CA VAL A 62 17.02 5.36 6.40
C VAL A 62 17.05 6.03 5.03
N GLN A 63 17.23 5.23 3.97
CA GLN A 63 17.22 5.69 2.59
C GLN A 63 16.16 4.95 1.78
N VAL A 64 15.43 5.68 0.94
CA VAL A 64 14.53 5.07 -0.04
C VAL A 64 15.37 4.50 -1.19
N LEU A 65 15.38 3.16 -1.32
CA LEU A 65 16.17 2.45 -2.32
C LEU A 65 15.44 2.30 -3.66
N ASP A 66 14.16 1.95 -3.61
CA ASP A 66 13.32 1.70 -4.79
C ASP A 66 11.83 1.95 -4.44
N GLU A 67 10.98 2.00 -5.46
CA GLU A 67 9.53 2.05 -5.34
C GLU A 67 8.90 0.84 -6.02
N TYR A 68 7.91 0.24 -5.38
CA TYR A 68 7.16 -0.88 -5.93
C TYR A 68 5.66 -0.60 -5.87
N ALA A 69 5.02 -0.55 -7.04
CA ALA A 69 3.57 -0.53 -7.14
C ALA A 69 3.06 -1.98 -7.24
N PRO A 70 2.31 -2.48 -6.24
CA PRO A 70 1.73 -3.81 -6.35
C PRO A 70 0.74 -3.90 -7.51
N PRO A 71 0.63 -5.06 -8.19
CA PRO A 71 -0.24 -5.23 -9.36
C PRO A 71 -1.74 -5.37 -9.01
N TRP A 72 -2.15 -4.95 -7.82
CA TRP A 72 -3.52 -4.97 -7.31
C TRP A 72 -3.88 -3.63 -6.65
N PRO A 73 -5.18 -3.33 -6.45
CA PRO A 73 -5.59 -2.09 -5.80
C PRO A 73 -5.04 -1.97 -4.37
N GLY A 74 -4.44 -0.83 -4.05
CA GLY A 74 -3.91 -0.56 -2.70
C GLY A 74 -5.00 -0.43 -1.62
N PHE A 75 -6.23 -0.11 -2.02
CA PHE A 75 -7.39 -0.01 -1.13
C PHE A 75 -8.62 -0.64 -1.79
N VAL A 76 -9.45 -1.30 -0.96
CA VAL A 76 -10.72 -1.89 -1.38
C VAL A 76 -11.81 -1.60 -0.35
N LEU A 77 -13.04 -1.39 -0.82
CA LEU A 77 -14.22 -1.35 0.04
C LEU A 77 -14.81 -2.76 0.13
N VAL A 78 -14.86 -3.30 1.34
CA VAL A 78 -15.46 -4.61 1.62
C VAL A 78 -16.72 -4.40 2.43
N CYS A 79 -17.75 -5.20 2.15
CA CYS A 79 -19.03 -5.10 2.82
C CYS A 79 -19.55 -6.51 3.13
N GLN A 80 -20.43 -6.62 4.13
CA GLN A 80 -21.07 -7.90 4.44
C GLN A 80 -21.98 -8.34 3.30
N ASP A 81 -21.99 -9.64 3.02
CA ASP A 81 -22.85 -10.23 1.99
C ASP A 81 -24.30 -10.36 2.49
N ASN A 82 -25.02 -9.24 2.54
CA ASN A 82 -26.45 -9.22 2.83
C ASN A 82 -27.22 -8.27 1.90
N SER A 83 -28.51 -8.56 1.72
CA SER A 83 -29.38 -7.85 0.77
C SER A 83 -29.55 -6.36 1.10
N HIS A 84 -29.59 -6.01 2.39
CA HIS A 84 -29.71 -4.62 2.83
C HIS A 84 -28.50 -3.79 2.39
N VAL A 85 -27.29 -4.27 2.70
CA VAL A 85 -26.03 -3.61 2.31
C VAL A 85 -25.91 -3.51 0.80
N LYS A 86 -26.21 -4.60 0.07
CA LYS A 86 -26.20 -4.59 -1.41
C LYS A 86 -27.10 -3.51 -2.00
N SER A 87 -28.26 -3.26 -1.39
CA SER A 87 -29.19 -2.23 -1.85
C SER A 87 -28.64 -0.80 -1.69
N LEU A 88 -27.74 -0.57 -0.73
CA LEU A 88 -27.13 0.73 -0.44
C LEU A 88 -25.81 0.98 -1.17
N LEU A 89 -25.19 -0.06 -1.72
CA LEU A 89 -23.85 0.04 -2.34
C LEU A 89 -23.81 1.07 -3.46
N SER A 90 -24.81 1.08 -4.36
CA SER A 90 -24.84 2.02 -5.47
C SER A 90 -24.88 3.47 -4.98
N SER A 91 -25.75 3.78 -4.01
CA SER A 91 -25.86 5.11 -3.43
C SER A 91 -24.60 5.53 -2.68
N LEU A 92 -23.95 4.61 -1.95
CA LEU A 92 -22.67 4.90 -1.29
C LEU A 92 -21.59 5.26 -2.32
N LYS A 93 -21.48 4.49 -3.41
CA LYS A 93 -20.48 4.73 -4.45
C LYS A 93 -20.74 6.05 -5.18
N GLU A 94 -21.99 6.37 -5.48
CA GLU A 94 -22.38 7.66 -6.06
C GLU A 94 -22.07 8.84 -5.12
N ALA A 95 -22.23 8.67 -3.81
CA ALA A 95 -21.90 9.69 -2.82
C ALA A 95 -20.38 9.90 -2.63
N LEU A 96 -19.58 8.84 -2.77
CA LEU A 96 -18.13 8.90 -2.63
C LEU A 96 -17.43 9.54 -3.83
N GLU A 97 -17.97 9.35 -5.04
CA GLU A 97 -17.40 9.84 -6.29
C GLU A 97 -17.06 11.34 -6.28
N PRO A 98 -17.98 12.27 -5.92
CA PRO A 98 -17.67 13.69 -5.88
C PRO A 98 -16.65 14.03 -4.77
N LEU A 99 -16.64 13.28 -3.67
CA LEU A 99 -15.67 13.48 -2.59
C LEU A 99 -14.26 13.09 -3.03
N GLN A 100 -14.11 12.00 -3.77
CA GLN A 100 -12.83 11.58 -4.35
C GLN A 100 -12.32 12.61 -5.36
N ARG A 101 -13.19 13.10 -6.27
CA ARG A 101 -12.82 14.17 -7.20
C ARG A 101 -12.39 15.43 -6.47
N LYS A 102 -13.17 15.86 -5.47
CA LYS A 102 -12.87 17.03 -4.63
C LYS A 102 -11.53 16.86 -3.92
N PHE A 103 -11.24 15.67 -3.41
CA PHE A 103 -9.96 15.37 -2.78
C PHE A 103 -8.80 15.50 -3.77
N CYS A 104 -8.95 15.14 -5.05
CA CYS A 104 -7.90 15.37 -6.07
C CYS A 104 -7.67 16.84 -6.46
N THR A 105 -8.32 17.80 -5.80
CA THR A 105 -8.12 19.23 -6.03
C THR A 105 -7.25 19.88 -4.96
N HIS A 106 -7.35 21.21 -4.82
CA HIS A 106 -6.68 21.97 -3.77
C HIS A 106 -7.06 21.48 -2.36
N ASP A 107 -8.24 20.91 -2.17
CA ASP A 107 -8.69 20.44 -0.86
C ASP A 107 -7.84 19.28 -0.34
N GLY A 108 -7.50 18.30 -1.19
CA GLY A 108 -6.59 17.22 -0.78
C GLY A 108 -5.18 17.71 -0.52
N LEU A 109 -4.70 18.69 -1.30
CA LEU A 109 -3.40 19.33 -1.03
C LEU A 109 -3.38 19.95 0.37
N ASN A 110 -4.42 20.70 0.73
CA ASN A 110 -4.53 21.31 2.06
C ASN A 110 -4.55 20.26 3.17
N ILE A 111 -5.29 19.16 2.99
CA ILE A 111 -5.30 18.05 3.95
C ILE A 111 -3.90 17.45 4.12
N LEU A 112 -3.21 17.14 3.02
CA LEU A 112 -1.86 16.55 3.05
C LEU A 112 -0.84 17.47 3.71
N GLN A 113 -0.88 18.77 3.41
CA GLN A 113 0.05 19.74 3.98
C GLN A 113 -0.24 20.00 5.47
N GLN A 114 -1.51 20.22 5.85
CA GLN A 114 -1.86 20.64 7.20
C GLN A 114 -1.90 19.49 8.20
N LYS A 115 -2.40 18.32 7.77
CA LYS A 115 -2.58 17.17 8.67
C LYS A 115 -1.38 16.24 8.66
N TYR A 116 -0.71 16.10 7.52
CA TYR A 116 0.37 15.13 7.33
C TYR A 116 1.74 15.78 7.08
N ASN A 117 1.83 17.11 7.12
CA ASN A 117 3.07 17.88 6.95
C ASN A 117 3.80 17.60 5.63
N PHE A 118 3.08 17.28 4.56
CA PHE A 118 3.69 17.10 3.24
C PHE A 118 4.20 18.44 2.70
N SER A 119 5.34 18.41 2.01
CA SER A 119 5.70 19.50 1.09
C SER A 119 4.65 19.63 -0.01
N LEU A 120 4.51 20.81 -0.61
CA LEU A 120 3.59 21.01 -1.73
C LEU A 120 3.92 20.09 -2.92
N GLU A 121 5.21 19.85 -3.17
CA GLU A 121 5.67 18.98 -4.25
C GLU A 121 5.26 17.52 -3.99
N SER A 122 5.49 17.00 -2.78
CA SER A 122 5.08 15.64 -2.43
C SER A 122 3.56 15.49 -2.37
N ALA A 123 2.83 16.50 -1.92
CA ALA A 123 1.37 16.47 -1.93
C ALA A 123 0.83 16.37 -3.37
N LYS A 124 1.39 17.15 -4.30
CA LYS A 124 1.05 17.07 -5.73
C LYS A 124 1.42 15.72 -6.34
N LEU A 125 2.60 15.19 -6.01
CA LEU A 125 3.06 13.89 -6.48
C LEU A 125 2.18 12.75 -5.96
N TRP A 126 1.77 12.81 -4.70
CA TRP A 126 0.90 11.79 -4.12
C TRP A 126 -0.48 11.79 -4.80
N ILE A 127 -1.10 12.97 -4.95
CA ILE A 127 -2.40 13.10 -5.63
C ILE A 127 -2.31 12.65 -7.09
N SER A 128 -1.24 12.96 -7.82
CA SER A 128 -1.09 12.57 -9.23
C SER A 128 -0.94 11.06 -9.43
N ARG A 129 -0.55 10.33 -8.38
CA ARG A 129 -0.43 8.86 -8.37
C ARG A 129 -1.74 8.16 -7.96
N LEU A 130 -2.75 8.90 -7.50
CA LEU A 130 -4.04 8.31 -7.15
C LEU A 130 -4.85 7.95 -8.38
N ALA A 131 -5.30 6.71 -8.43
CA ALA A 131 -6.33 6.25 -9.35
C ALA A 131 -7.50 5.69 -8.54
N PHE A 132 -8.57 6.48 -8.43
CA PHE A 132 -9.81 6.04 -7.80
C PHE A 132 -10.60 5.14 -8.75
N ALA A 133 -11.21 4.10 -8.20
CA ALA A 133 -12.12 3.21 -8.93
C ALA A 133 -13.35 3.99 -9.40
N LYS A 134 -13.87 3.65 -10.58
CA LYS A 134 -15.15 4.22 -11.04
C LYS A 134 -16.31 3.68 -10.18
N PRO A 135 -17.46 4.38 -10.06
CA PRO A 135 -18.58 3.92 -9.24
C PRO A 135 -19.07 2.50 -9.56
N ASN A 136 -19.00 2.07 -10.82
CA ASN A 136 -19.43 0.72 -11.23
C ASN A 136 -18.28 -0.28 -11.34
N GLU A 137 -17.07 0.13 -10.98
CA GLU A 137 -15.91 -0.75 -11.00
C GLU A 137 -15.96 -1.69 -9.80
N MET A 138 -15.74 -2.97 -10.08
CA MET A 138 -15.61 -4.03 -9.09
C MET A 138 -14.23 -4.65 -9.26
N LEU A 139 -13.68 -5.16 -8.17
CA LEU A 139 -12.46 -5.96 -8.23
C LEU A 139 -12.71 -7.15 -9.16
N SER A 140 -11.89 -7.31 -10.20
CA SER A 140 -12.06 -8.43 -11.12
C SER A 140 -11.66 -9.74 -10.46
N ALA A 141 -12.27 -10.85 -10.89
CA ALA A 141 -11.89 -12.18 -10.43
C ALA A 141 -10.39 -12.46 -10.67
N ASP A 142 -9.81 -11.91 -11.73
CA ASP A 142 -8.38 -12.05 -12.04
C ASP A 142 -7.50 -11.24 -11.08
N GLN A 143 -7.90 -10.00 -10.74
CA GLN A 143 -7.21 -9.21 -9.72
C GLN A 143 -7.24 -9.92 -8.37
N TRP A 144 -8.40 -10.44 -7.97
CA TRP A 144 -8.53 -11.23 -6.74
C TRP A 144 -7.67 -12.50 -6.77
N ARG A 145 -7.69 -13.25 -7.88
CA ARG A 145 -6.88 -14.47 -8.04
C ARG A 145 -5.40 -14.18 -7.93
N ARG A 146 -4.91 -13.07 -8.48
CA ARG A 146 -3.50 -12.64 -8.32
C ARG A 146 -3.15 -12.39 -6.85
N VAL A 147 -4.02 -11.70 -6.12
CA VAL A 147 -3.83 -11.47 -4.68
C VAL A 147 -3.82 -12.80 -3.91
N SER A 148 -4.81 -13.66 -4.15
CA SER A 148 -4.91 -14.97 -3.49
C SER A 148 -3.67 -15.83 -3.74
N ASN A 149 -3.26 -15.99 -5.01
CA ASN A 149 -2.11 -16.81 -5.37
C ASN A 149 -0.84 -16.33 -4.67
N VAL A 150 -0.63 -15.01 -4.60
CA VAL A 150 0.53 -14.42 -3.94
C VAL A 150 0.50 -14.66 -2.44
N LEU A 151 -0.67 -14.54 -1.79
CA LEU A 151 -0.81 -14.82 -0.36
C LEU A 151 -0.66 -16.31 -0.05
N ASP A 152 -1.16 -17.19 -0.93
CA ASP A 152 -0.97 -18.64 -0.85
C ASP A 152 0.51 -19.01 -0.94
N LEU A 153 1.24 -18.44 -1.92
CA LEU A 153 2.68 -18.65 -2.08
C LEU A 153 3.49 -18.15 -0.88
N ALA A 154 3.06 -17.06 -0.25
CA ALA A 154 3.66 -16.54 0.97
C ALA A 154 3.33 -17.37 2.23
N GLY A 155 2.54 -18.46 2.10
CA GLY A 155 2.08 -19.26 3.23
C GLY A 155 1.10 -18.53 4.17
N ALA A 156 0.58 -17.38 3.73
CA ALA A 156 -0.28 -16.50 4.54
C ALA A 156 -1.77 -16.88 4.44
N SER A 157 -2.11 -17.82 3.56
CA SER A 157 -3.46 -18.34 3.38
C SER A 157 -3.53 -19.74 3.98
N SER A 158 -3.89 -19.82 5.26
CA SER A 158 -4.46 -21.07 5.77
C SER A 158 -5.85 -21.19 5.16
N ARG A 159 -6.08 -22.23 4.35
CA ARG A 159 -7.45 -22.62 4.01
C ARG A 159 -8.18 -22.92 5.32
N ALA A 160 -9.06 -22.01 5.72
CA ALA A 160 -10.11 -22.28 6.71
C ALA A 160 -11.23 -23.07 6.04
#